data_AF-A0A9E3ENF5-F1
#
_entry.id   AF-A0A9E3ENF5-F1
#
_cell.length_a   1.000
_cell.length_b   1.000
_cell.length_c   1.000
_cell.angle_alpha   90.00
_cell.angle_beta   90.00
_cell.angle_gamma   90.00
#
_symmetry.space_group_name_H-M   'P 1'
#
loop_
_entity.id
_entity.type
_entity.pdbx_description
1 polymer ?
#
loop_
_entity_poly.entity_id
_entity_poly.type
_entity_poly.pdbx_seq_one_letter_code
_entity_poly.pdbx_strand_id
1 'polypeptide(L)'
;MPILPFKGVWPTIADNVFIAPGAVVIGNVTIHAGASVWYNTVIRGDSAPIVIGRNTNIQDNCTLHVDPDAPLTIGDECTVGH
;
A
#
# COMPACT_ATOMS: atom_id res chain seq x y z
N MET A 1 14.09 -3.93 1.05
CA MET A 1 12.83 -3.17 0.95
C MET A 1 11.74 -4.07 1.49
N PRO A 2 11.10 -3.75 2.63
CA PRO A 2 10.31 -4.75 3.31
C PRO A 2 8.89 -4.79 2.72
N ILE A 3 8.70 -5.65 1.72
CA ILE A 3 7.42 -6.30 1.49
C ILE A 3 7.39 -7.46 2.48
N LEU A 4 6.53 -7.38 3.50
CA LEU A 4 6.54 -8.29 4.64
C LEU A 4 5.17 -8.94 4.85
N PRO A 5 5.15 -10.20 5.29
CA PRO A 5 3.91 -10.82 5.71
C PRO A 5 3.50 -10.34 7.10
N PHE A 6 2.21 -10.42 7.40
CA PHE A 6 1.68 -10.36 8.76
C PHE A 6 0.78 -11.57 9.01
N LYS A 7 1.07 -12.36 10.05
CA LYS A 7 0.35 -13.61 10.38
C LYS A 7 0.17 -14.55 9.17
N GLY A 8 1.17 -14.61 8.28
CA GLY A 8 1.16 -15.44 7.08
C GLY A 8 0.47 -14.82 5.86
N VAL A 9 -0.14 -13.64 5.98
CA VAL A 9 -0.75 -12.89 4.87
C VAL A 9 0.29 -11.99 4.23
N TRP A 10 0.52 -12.18 2.93
CA TRP A 10 1.45 -11.40 2.13
C TRP A 10 0.72 -10.33 1.30
N PRO A 11 1.35 -9.16 1.06
CA PRO A 11 0.85 -8.19 0.10
C PRO A 11 0.69 -8.79 -1.30
N THR A 12 -0.40 -8.43 -1.98
CA THR A 12 -0.65 -8.75 -3.39
C THR A 12 -0.35 -7.53 -4.24
N ILE A 13 0.73 -7.59 -5.03
CA ILE A 13 1.26 -6.44 -5.77
C ILE A 13 1.33 -6.81 -7.26
N ALA A 14 0.78 -5.98 -8.13
CA ALA A 14 0.87 -6.17 -9.58
C ALA A 14 2.30 -5.95 -10.11
N ASP A 15 2.66 -6.60 -11.22
CA ASP A 15 4.03 -6.62 -11.77
C ASP A 15 4.60 -5.23 -12.14
N ASN A 16 3.75 -4.25 -12.42
CA ASN A 16 4.14 -2.90 -12.88
C ASN A 16 3.96 -1.81 -11.81
N VAL A 17 4.02 -2.17 -10.52
CA VAL A 17 3.97 -1.21 -9.42
C VAL A 17 5.38 -0.69 -9.10
N PHE A 18 5.54 0.63 -9.00
CA PHE A 18 6.76 1.22 -8.48
C PHE A 18 6.73 1.24 -6.95
N ILE A 19 7.73 0.64 -6.30
CA ILE A 19 7.93 0.73 -4.85
C ILE A 19 9.31 1.33 -4.61
N ALA A 20 9.33 2.56 -4.11
CA ALA A 20 10.55 3.30 -3.86
C ALA A 20 11.39 2.66 -2.73
N PRO A 21 12.72 2.82 -2.76
CA PRO A 21 13.58 2.54 -1.62
C PRO A 21 13.05 3.19 -0.33
N GLY A 22 13.07 2.43 0.77
CA GLY A 22 12.58 2.89 2.07
C GLY A 22 11.08 2.71 2.29
N ALA A 23 10.27 2.51 1.24
CA ALA A 23 8.86 2.17 1.42
C ALA A 23 8.69 0.79 2.06
N VAL A 24 7.65 0.65 2.88
CA VAL A 24 7.34 -0.55 3.65
C VAL A 24 5.88 -0.95 3.41
N VAL A 25 5.64 -2.20 2.99
CA VAL A 25 4.30 -2.73 2.69
C VAL A 25 4.11 -4.04 3.45
N ILE A 26 3.11 -4.08 4.34
CA ILE A 26 2.96 -5.16 5.32
C ILE A 26 1.53 -5.72 5.33
N GLY A 27 1.41 -7.04 5.27
CA GLY A 27 0.16 -7.74 5.57
C GLY A 27 -0.85 -7.72 4.43
N ASN A 28 -2.13 -7.56 4.76
CA ASN A 28 -3.26 -7.62 3.84
C ASN A 28 -3.39 -6.33 3.02
N VAL A 29 -2.46 -6.15 2.08
CA VAL A 29 -2.40 -4.99 1.18
C VAL A 29 -2.51 -5.47 -0.26
N THR A 30 -3.42 -4.89 -1.03
CA THR A 30 -3.53 -5.09 -2.48
C THR A 30 -3.13 -3.81 -3.20
N ILE A 31 -2.18 -3.90 -4.13
CA ILE A 31 -1.74 -2.78 -4.96
C ILE A 31 -1.94 -3.13 -6.43
N HIS A 32 -2.84 -2.40 -7.09
CA HIS A 32 -3.20 -2.63 -8.48
C HIS A 32 -2.22 -2.02 -9.47
N ALA A 33 -2.35 -2.43 -10.73
CA ALA A 33 -1.43 -2.11 -11.81
C ALA A 33 -1.24 -0.60 -12.02
N GLY A 34 -0.01 -0.18 -12.29
CA GLY A 34 0.36 1.21 -12.55
C GLY A 34 0.41 2.11 -11.32
N ALA A 35 0.10 1.59 -10.13
CA ALA A 35 0.25 2.35 -8.89
C ALA A 35 1.73 2.58 -8.53
N SER A 36 1.99 3.59 -7.70
CA SER A 36 3.32 3.91 -7.20
C SER A 36 3.31 4.24 -5.71
N VAL A 37 4.28 3.70 -4.98
CA VAL A 37 4.50 3.92 -3.55
C VAL A 37 5.87 4.57 -3.38
N TRP A 38 5.88 5.80 -2.88
CA TRP A 38 7.07 6.66 -2.87
C TRP A 38 7.83 6.59 -1.54
N TYR A 39 8.97 7.27 -1.48
CA TYR A 39 10.02 7.03 -0.49
C TYR A 39 9.49 7.10 0.94
N ASN A 40 9.91 6.14 1.76
CA ASN A 40 9.58 6.05 3.19
C ASN A 40 8.08 5.98 3.53
N THR A 41 7.20 5.74 2.55
CA THR A 41 5.79 5.44 2.81
C THR A 41 5.65 4.14 3.60
N VAL A 42 4.74 4.10 4.57
CA VAL A 42 4.37 2.88 5.29
C VAL A 42 2.92 2.53 5.02
N ILE A 43 2.69 1.33 4.48
CA ILE A 43 1.37 0.75 4.26
C ILE A 43 1.26 -0.52 5.10
N ARG A 44 0.43 -0.51 6.13
CA ARG A 44 0.32 -1.61 7.10
C ARG A 44 -1.12 -2.08 7.24
N GLY A 45 -1.45 -3.14 6.50
CA GLY A 45 -2.75 -3.84 6.55
C GLY A 45 -2.72 -5.02 7.52
N ASP A 46 -2.48 -4.76 8.81
CA ASP A 46 -2.39 -5.81 9.83
C ASP A 46 -3.70 -6.04 10.60
N SER A 47 -4.60 -5.07 10.60
CA SER A 47 -5.89 -5.11 11.32
C SER A 47 -7.09 -5.32 10.39
N ALA A 48 -7.02 -4.76 9.17
CA ALA A 48 -8.04 -4.86 8.11
C ALA A 48 -7.35 -4.76 6.72
N PRO A 49 -8.05 -5.04 5.60
CA PRO A 49 -7.46 -4.89 4.27
C PRO A 49 -7.22 -3.44 3.88
N ILE A 50 -6.15 -3.22 3.11
CA ILE A 50 -5.87 -1.97 2.38
C ILE A 50 -5.84 -2.27 0.88
N VAL A 51 -6.57 -1.50 0.07
CA VAL A 51 -6.59 -1.60 -1.38
C VAL A 51 -6.17 -0.27 -2.02
N ILE A 52 -5.19 -0.33 -2.91
CA ILE A 52 -4.73 0.79 -3.73
C ILE A 52 -5.10 0.52 -5.19
N GLY A 53 -5.94 1.38 -5.76
CA GLY A 53 -6.43 1.33 -7.13
C GLY A 53 -5.34 1.53 -8.19
N ARG A 54 -5.73 1.33 -9.46
CA ARG A 54 -4.85 1.44 -10.62
C ARG A 54 -4.38 2.87 -10.81
N ASN A 55 -3.14 3.03 -11.28
CA ASN A 55 -2.57 4.34 -11.61
C ASN A 55 -2.59 5.35 -10.44
N THR A 56 -2.70 4.87 -9.20
CA THR A 56 -2.73 5.71 -7.99
C THR A 56 -1.33 5.89 -7.43
N ASN A 57 -0.99 7.11 -7.00
CA ASN A 57 0.29 7.39 -6.35
C ASN A 57 0.09 7.71 -4.85
N ILE A 58 0.92 7.07 -4.02
CA ILE A 58 1.06 7.33 -2.58
C ILE A 58 2.42 7.95 -2.35
N GLN A 59 2.45 9.25 -2.11
CA GLN A 59 3.68 10.05 -2.09
C GLN A 59 4.50 9.85 -0.82
N ASP A 60 5.67 10.49 -0.77
CA ASP A 60 6.71 10.27 0.22
C ASP A 60 6.21 10.41 1.67
N ASN A 61 6.69 9.54 2.56
CA ASN A 61 6.37 9.57 3.99
C ASN A 61 4.87 9.43 4.35
N CYS A 62 3.99 9.07 3.41
CA CYS A 62 2.60 8.77 3.76
C CYS A 62 2.50 7.59 4.74
N THR A 63 1.47 7.61 5.58
CA THR A 63 1.13 6.49 6.49
C THR A 63 -0.29 6.02 6.21
N LEU A 64 -0.42 4.77 5.76
CA LEU A 64 -1.70 4.11 5.53
C LEU A 64 -1.86 2.98 6.55
N HIS A 65 -2.87 3.12 7.40
CA HIS A 65 -3.23 2.16 8.45
C HIS A 65 -4.75 2.06 8.57
N VAL A 66 -5.21 1.03 9.27
CA VAL A 66 -6.62 0.67 9.37
C VAL A 66 -6.92 0.13 10.77
N ASP A 67 -8.18 0.30 11.19
CA ASP A 67 -8.75 -0.39 12.34
C ASP A 67 -9.56 -1.61 11.86
N PRO A 68 -9.85 -2.61 12.72
CA PRO A 68 -10.46 -3.88 12.30
C PRO A 68 -11.78 -3.78 11.52
N ASP A 69 -12.60 -2.77 11.81
CA ASP A 69 -13.91 -2.51 11.19
C ASP A 69 -13.89 -1.36 10.16
N ALA A 70 -12.71 -0.81 9.87
CA ALA A 70 -12.51 0.33 8.98
C ALA A 70 -11.44 0.03 7.92
N PRO A 71 -11.74 -0.80 6.90
CA PRO A 71 -10.81 -1.06 5.81
C PRO A 71 -10.57 0.21 4.97
N LEU A 72 -9.40 0.30 4.35
CA LEU A 72 -9.02 1.44 3.49
C LEU A 72 -9.08 1.02 2.02
N THR A 73 -9.84 1.75 1.22
CA THR A 73 -9.82 1.65 -0.25
C THR A 73 -9.51 3.01 -0.84
N ILE A 74 -8.42 3.10 -1.61
CA ILE A 74 -8.10 4.25 -2.44
C ILE A 74 -8.43 3.85 -3.88
N GLY A 75 -9.26 4.67 -4.54
CA GLY A 75 -9.72 4.40 -5.90
C GLY A 75 -8.62 4.43 -6.96
N ASP A 76 -9.03 4.22 -8.20
CA ASP A 76 -8.17 4.37 -9.37
C ASP A 76 -7.84 5.87 -9.60
N GLU A 77 -6.69 6.14 -10.22
CA GLU A 77 -6.23 7.47 -10.66
C GLU A 77 -6.18 8.54 -9.54
N CYS A 78 -6.00 8.09 -8.30
CA CYS A 78 -5.90 8.97 -7.14
C CYS A 78 -4.45 9.46 -6.94
N THR A 79 -4.33 10.63 -6.30
CA THR A 79 -3.04 11.16 -5.81
C THR A 79 -3.18 11.40 -4.31
N VAL A 80 -2.41 10.67 -3.51
CA VAL A 80 -2.26 10.93 -2.07
C VAL A 80 -0.94 11.66 -1.89
N GLY A 81 -1.03 12.98 -1.69
CA GLY A 81 0.13 13.84 -1.46
C GLY A 81 0.77 13.63 -0.09
N HIS A 82 2.05 13.97 0.00
CA HIS A 82 2.81 14.00 1.24
C HIS A 82 2.41 15.14 2.19
#